data_AF-A0A836T985-F1
#
_entry.id   AF-A0A836T985-F1
#
_cell.length_a   1.000
_cell.length_b   1.000
_cell.length_c   1.000
_cell.angle_alpha   90.00
_cell.angle_beta   90.00
_cell.angle_gamma   90.00
#
_symmetry.space_group_name_H-M   'P 1'
#
loop_
_entity.id
_entity.type
_entity.pdbx_description
1 polymer ?
#
loop_
_entity_poly.entity_id
_entity_poly.type
_entity_poly.pdbx_seq_one_letter_code
_entity_poly.pdbx_strand_id
1 'polypeptide(L)' 'KHIEALPSKGTKDVVVISPAFAADCVETLEELQLEGAEDFRESGGEHYSVVTCLNDSKDGMDMLKTLVDEELVGFTLD' A
#
# COMPACT_ATOMS: atom_id res chain seq x y z
N LYS A 1 -8.92 -11.79 -9.71
CA LYS A 1 -8.02 -12.91 -9.37
C LYS A 1 -7.52 -12.64 -7.96
N HIS A 2 -7.90 -13.46 -6.97
CA HIS A 2 -7.56 -13.29 -5.56
C HIS A 2 -6.19 -13.88 -5.22
N ILE A 3 -5.60 -13.44 -4.11
CA ILE A 3 -4.26 -13.79 -3.64
C ILE A 3 -4.11 -15.31 -3.38
N GLU A 4 -5.18 -15.95 -2.92
CA GLU A 4 -5.33 -17.41 -2.73
C GLU A 4 -5.02 -18.24 -3.97
N ALA A 5 -5.24 -17.68 -5.17
CA ALA A 5 -5.04 -18.41 -6.41
C ALA A 5 -3.58 -18.37 -6.90
N LEU A 6 -2.69 -17.65 -6.22
CA LEU A 6 -1.28 -17.50 -6.61
C LEU A 6 -0.41 -18.71 -6.22
N PRO A 7 -0.52 -19.30 -5.02
CA PRO A 7 0.26 -20.48 -4.65
C PRO A 7 0.05 -21.68 -5.57
N SER A 8 -1.20 -21.93 -6.00
CA SER A 8 -1.51 -23.01 -6.97
C SER A 8 -0.85 -22.81 -8.34
N LYS A 9 -0.39 -21.59 -8.64
CA LYS A 9 0.39 -21.25 -9.85
C LYS A 9 1.90 -21.23 -9.61
N GLY A 10 2.36 -21.65 -8.43
CA GLY A 10 3.78 -21.70 -8.06
C GLY A 10 4.34 -20.42 -7.44
N THR A 11 3.53 -19.37 -7.25
CA THR A 11 3.98 -18.16 -6.54
C THR A 11 3.96 -18.40 -5.04
N LYS A 12 5.13 -18.47 -4.42
CA LYS A 12 5.26 -18.67 -2.96
C LYS A 12 5.44 -17.37 -2.18
N ASP A 13 5.84 -16.30 -2.86
CA ASP A 13 6.19 -15.03 -2.23
C ASP A 13 5.42 -13.88 -2.87
N VAL A 14 4.82 -13.03 -2.05
CA VAL A 14 4.09 -11.83 -2.50
C VAL A 14 4.41 -10.63 -1.62
N VAL A 15 4.58 -9.49 -2.30
CA VAL A 15 4.59 -8.16 -1.68
C VAL A 15 3.39 -7.39 -2.21
N VAL A 16 2.55 -6.88 -1.31
CA VAL A 16 1.33 -6.13 -1.62
C VAL A 16 1.57 -4.64 -1.37
N ILE A 17 1.05 -3.81 -2.27
CA ILE A 17 1.05 -2.34 -2.16
C ILE A 17 -0.37 -1.83 -2.28
N SER A 18 -0.69 -0.74 -1.56
CA SER A 18 -1.98 -0.04 -1.65
C SER A 18 -1.80 1.38 -2.19
N PRO A 19 -1.62 1.57 -3.51
CA PRO A 19 -1.22 2.86 -4.08
C PRO A 19 -2.30 3.95 -4.01
N ALA A 20 -3.55 3.57 -3.69
CA ALA A 20 -4.65 4.51 -3.52
C ALA A 20 -4.67 5.16 -2.12
N PHE A 21 -3.78 4.72 -1.21
CA PHE A 21 -3.71 5.20 0.16
C PHE A 21 -2.34 5.80 0.47
N ALA A 22 -2.32 7.08 0.84
CA ALA A 22 -1.10 7.74 1.29
C ALA A 22 -0.77 7.42 2.76
N ALA A 23 -1.78 7.08 3.56
CA ALA A 23 -1.66 6.77 4.97
C ALA A 23 -2.41 5.48 5.32
N ASP A 24 -1.95 4.78 6.35
CA ASP A 24 -2.58 3.56 6.82
C ASP A 24 -3.96 3.83 7.45
N CYS A 25 -4.89 2.93 7.18
CA CYS A 25 -6.25 2.94 7.69
C CYS A 25 -6.66 1.54 8.15
N VAL A 26 -7.91 1.37 8.59
CA VAL A 26 -8.41 0.07 9.08
C VAL A 26 -8.27 -0.98 7.98
N GLU A 27 -8.61 -0.63 6.75
CA GLU A 27 -8.57 -1.52 5.60
C GLU A 27 -7.13 -1.94 5.22
N THR A 28 -6.13 -1.05 5.32
CA THR A 28 -4.73 -1.43 5.01
C THR A 28 -4.11 -2.31 6.10
N LEU A 29 -4.54 -2.15 7.35
CA LEU A 29 -4.01 -2.90 8.49
C LEU A 29 -4.73 -4.23 8.71
N GLU A 30 -6.05 -4.26 8.63
CA GLU A 30 -6.83 -5.47 8.92
C GLU A 30 -6.95 -6.33 7.65
N GLU A 31 -7.53 -5.79 6.58
CA GLU A 31 -7.83 -6.58 5.37
C GLU A 31 -6.55 -6.97 4.61
N LEU A 32 -5.62 -6.03 4.38
CA LEU A 32 -4.40 -6.37 3.62
C LEU A 32 -3.35 -7.06 4.48
N GLN A 33 -3.01 -6.52 5.65
CA GLN A 33 -1.87 -6.99 6.41
C GLN A 33 -2.15 -8.26 7.22
N LEU A 34 -3.39 -8.45 7.69
CA LEU A 34 -3.78 -9.63 8.46
C LEU A 34 -4.53 -10.64 7.59
N GLU A 35 -5.73 -10.31 7.12
CA GLU A 35 -6.61 -11.26 6.42
C GLU A 35 -5.95 -11.76 5.12
N GLY A 36 -5.47 -10.86 4.26
CA GLY A 36 -4.79 -11.25 3.02
C GLY A 36 -3.53 -12.09 3.23
N ALA A 37 -2.85 -11.92 4.38
CA ALA A 37 -1.67 -12.69 4.74
C ALA A 37 -2.03 -14.08 5.28
N GLU A 38 -3.18 -14.21 5.94
CA GLU A 38 -3.78 -15.49 6.36
C GLU A 38 -4.22 -16.27 5.11
N ASP A 39 -5.07 -15.68 4.27
CA ASP A 39 -5.60 -16.28 3.04
C ASP A 39 -4.49 -16.85 2.12
N PHE A 40 -3.40 -16.08 1.95
CA PHE A 40 -2.28 -16.49 1.12
C PHE A 40 -1.54 -17.70 1.69
N ARG A 41 -1.31 -17.73 3.01
CA ARG A 41 -0.61 -18.82 3.68
C ARG A 41 -1.46 -20.08 3.74
N GLU A 42 -2.75 -19.95 4.04
CA GLU A 42 -3.69 -21.08 4.03
C GLU A 42 -3.79 -21.71 2.64
N SER A 43 -3.66 -20.90 1.59
CA SER A 43 -3.64 -21.36 0.20
C SER A 43 -2.30 -22.00 -0.24
N GLY A 44 -1.29 -22.08 0.62
CA GLY A 44 0.01 -22.71 0.35
C GLY A 44 1.14 -21.75 -0.05
N GLY A 45 0.93 -20.45 0.14
CA GLY A 45 1.96 -19.41 0.06
C GLY A 45 2.88 -19.43 1.29
N GLU A 46 4.07 -18.83 1.17
CA GLU A 46 5.13 -18.92 2.17
C GLU A 46 5.48 -17.53 2.72
N HIS A 47 5.84 -16.59 1.86
CA HIS A 47 6.18 -15.23 2.26
C HIS A 47 5.16 -14.21 1.78
N TYR A 48 4.67 -13.39 2.72
CA TYR A 48 3.70 -12.33 2.47
C TYR A 48 4.14 -11.08 3.22
N SER A 49 4.17 -9.95 2.52
CA SER A 49 4.42 -8.65 3.12
C SER A 49 3.51 -7.60 2.51
N VAL A 50 3.02 -6.68 3.32
CA VAL A 50 2.41 -5.43 2.85
C VAL A 50 3.43 -4.32 3.02
N VAL A 51 3.60 -3.49 2.00
CA VAL A 51 4.36 -2.25 2.13
C VAL A 51 3.49 -1.25 2.87
N THR A 52 3.98 -0.74 3.99
CA THR A 52 3.30 0.31 4.76
C THR A 52 3.05 1.52 3.88
N CYS A 53 1.93 2.22 4.10
CA CYS A 53 1.66 3.46 3.39
C CYS A 53 2.77 4.50 3.66
N LEU A 54 2.80 5.55 2.83
CA LEU A 54 3.81 6.61 2.95
C LEU A 54 3.74 7.32 4.31
N ASN A 55 2.56 7.39 4.94
CA ASN A 55 2.33 7.98 6.25
C ASN A 55 3.02 9.36 6.37
N ASP A 56 3.76 9.59 7.45
CA ASP A 56 4.56 10.79 7.70
C ASP A 56 6.03 10.63 7.26
N SER A 57 6.31 9.67 6.36
CA SER A 57 7.66 9.49 5.81
C SER A 57 8.14 10.75 5.10
N LYS A 58 9.46 10.95 5.12
CA LYS A 58 10.09 12.09 4.45
C LYS A 58 9.70 12.17 2.97
N ASP A 59 9.72 11.05 2.25
CA ASP A 59 9.41 11.01 0.83
C ASP A 59 7.93 11.33 0.55
N GLY A 60 7.01 10.85 1.40
CA GLY A 60 5.59 11.19 1.31
C GLY A 60 5.32 12.67 1.55
N MET A 61 5.97 13.26 2.56
CA MET A 61 5.85 14.68 2.86
C MET A 61 6.49 15.56 1.77
N ASP A 62 7.63 15.16 1.21
CA ASP A 62 8.27 15.87 0.10
C ASP A 62 7.40 15.85 -1.17
N MET A 63 6.75 14.72 -1.46
CA MET A 63 5.78 14.61 -2.55
C MET A 63 4.60 15.57 -2.34
N LEU A 64 3.96 15.53 -1.16
CA LEU A 64 2.84 16.45 -0.86
C LEU A 64 3.26 17.92 -0.95
N LYS A 65 4.44 18.26 -0.42
CA LYS A 65 5.00 19.61 -0.53
C LYS A 65 5.15 20.03 -1.99
N THR A 66 5.71 19.16 -2.83
CA THR A 66 5.91 19.45 -4.25
C THR A 66 4.59 19.75 -4.94
N LEU A 67 3.57 18.91 -4.71
CA LEU A 67 2.23 19.11 -5.28
C LEU A 67 1.60 20.42 -4.81
N VAL A 68 1.69 20.73 -3.51
CA VAL A 68 1.17 21.99 -2.96
C VAL A 68 1.89 23.19 -3.56
N ASP A 69 3.22 23.16 -3.64
CA ASP A 69 4.02 24.25 -4.22
C ASP A 69 3.66 24.50 -5.69
N GLU A 70 3.45 23.43 -6.48
CA GLU A 70 3.06 23.51 -7.90
C GLU A 70 1.65 24.07 -8.10
N GLU A 71 0.68 23.59 -7.31
CA GLU A 71 -0.73 23.97 -7.47
C GLU A 71 -1.06 25.36 -6.88
N LEU A 72 -0.28 25.84 -5.89
CA LEU A 72 -0.48 27.14 -5.29
C LEU A 72 0.13 28.32 -6.07
N VAL A 73 0.93 28.08 -7.11
CA VAL A 73 1.53 29.15 -7.94
C VAL A 73 0.48 30.10 -8.53
N GLY A 74 -0.73 29.62 -8.81
CA GLY A 74 -1.84 30.42 -9.34
C GLY A 74 -2.63 31.22 -8.31
N PHE A 75 -2.38 31.01 -7.00
CA PHE A 75 -3.09 31.67 -5.90
C PHE A 75 -2.20 32.72 -5.25
N THR A 76 -1.74 33.72 -6.02
CA THR A 76 -1.17 34.93 -5.44
C THR A 76 -2.28 35.74 -4.76
N LEU A 77 -2.05 36.13 -3.51
CA LEU A 77 -2.90 37.08 -2.81
C LEU A 77 -2.70 38.45 -3.44
N ASP A 78 -3.57 38.82 -4.38
CA ASP A 78 -3.75 40.20 -4.82
C ASP A 78 -4.28 41.09 -3.67
#